data_AF-A0A0G0SDL6-F1
#
_entry.id   AF-A0A0G0SDL6-F1
#
_cell.length_a   1.000
_cell.length_b   1.000
_cell.length_c   1.000
_cell.angle_alpha   90.00
_cell.angle_beta   90.00
_cell.angle_gamma   90.00
#
_symmetry.space_group_name_H-M   'P 1'
#
loop_
_entity.id
_entity.type
_entity.pdbx_description
1 polymer ?
#
loop_
_entity_poly.entity_id
_entity_poly.type
_entity_poly.pdbx_seq_one_letter_code
_entity_poly.pdbx_strand_id
1 'polypeptide(L)'
;MIKKKEVTLESRINDHCSAGEYENALALGADDPFYLSRIIIKAFEDANIGRDMIDRLLGMYIEMMENHSAWASENRFRYCLIWFDHFSYYLWQKRMMEWLRRFYRIIILLGLEKDESTRREVRHLIYRFTELARWNDNPKEFGLLPGILNGLRRDYRGNDYVIPRLTRTFSSEEELLLWKLGRVSAISDFDSDAQEEGLVSLDMVSVIFDRIRRINGDMNRARDIVEAIIKSQLNEWTIVAGRARNQKGAMQALRVSMVMAKKLEEYRSRFRE
;
A
#
# COMPACT_ATOMS: atom_id res chain seq x y z
N MET A 1 13.45 -15.61 -52.93
CA MET A 1 14.04 -14.96 -51.74
C MET A 1 13.02 -14.03 -51.13
N ILE A 2 12.36 -14.44 -50.05
CA ILE A 2 11.45 -13.56 -49.30
C ILE A 2 12.34 -12.65 -48.45
N LYS A 3 12.36 -11.34 -48.74
CA LYS A 3 13.00 -10.34 -47.89
C LYS A 3 12.27 -10.35 -46.54
N LYS A 4 12.94 -10.77 -45.47
CA LYS A 4 12.47 -10.49 -44.10
C LYS A 4 12.34 -8.98 -43.98
N LYS A 5 11.11 -8.49 -43.84
CA LYS A 5 10.84 -7.10 -43.45
C LYS A 5 11.48 -6.91 -42.07
N GLU A 6 12.47 -6.03 -41.96
CA GLU A 6 12.89 -5.51 -40.66
C GLU A 6 11.69 -4.80 -40.05
N VAL A 7 11.17 -5.39 -38.97
CA VAL A 7 10.10 -4.81 -38.17
C VAL A 7 10.78 -3.81 -37.23
N THR A 8 10.73 -2.52 -37.58
CA THR A 8 11.23 -1.44 -36.72
C THR A 8 10.28 -1.19 -35.54
N LEU A 9 10.81 -0.62 -34.47
CA LEU A 9 10.09 -0.30 -33.23
C LEU A 9 8.80 0.51 -33.48
N GLU A 10 8.85 1.44 -34.44
CA GLU A 10 7.72 2.25 -34.88
C GLU A 10 6.59 1.42 -35.51
N SER A 11 6.94 0.33 -36.21
CA SER A 11 5.96 -0.58 -36.81
C SER A 11 5.22 -1.41 -35.77
N ARG A 12 5.82 -1.72 -34.61
CA ARG A 12 5.16 -2.49 -33.53
C ARG A 12 4.34 -1.62 -32.61
N ILE A 13 4.76 -0.38 -32.42
CA ILE A 13 3.99 0.63 -31.68
C ILE A 13 2.67 0.91 -32.41
N ASN A 14 2.69 1.02 -33.74
CA ASN A 14 1.49 1.28 -34.56
C ASN A 14 0.41 0.19 -34.52
N ASP A 15 0.77 -1.07 -34.24
CA ASP A 15 -0.18 -2.20 -34.27
C ASP A 15 -0.92 -2.41 -32.93
N HIS A 16 -0.44 -1.82 -31.82
CA HIS A 16 -1.00 -2.03 -30.48
C HIS A 16 -1.32 -0.75 -29.69
N CYS A 17 -0.88 0.40 -30.15
CA CYS A 17 -1.34 1.72 -29.70
C CYS A 17 -1.44 2.59 -30.96
N SER A 18 -2.60 3.16 -31.27
CA SER A 18 -2.69 4.05 -32.43
C SER A 18 -1.63 5.16 -32.29
N ALA A 19 -0.70 5.25 -33.26
CA ALA A 19 0.42 6.19 -33.27
C ALA A 19 -0.01 7.64 -32.97
N GLY A 20 -1.24 7.98 -33.40
CA GLY A 20 -1.85 9.28 -33.18
C GLY A 20 -2.20 9.58 -31.72
N GLU A 21 -2.34 8.61 -30.81
CA GLU A 21 -2.54 8.86 -29.37
C GLU A 21 -1.21 9.07 -28.63
N TYR A 22 -0.12 8.46 -29.08
CA TYR A 22 1.22 8.58 -28.49
C TYR A 22 1.91 9.90 -28.86
N GLU A 23 1.88 10.30 -30.15
CA GLU A 23 2.40 11.60 -30.56
C GLU A 23 1.54 12.75 -30.03
N ASN A 24 0.21 12.58 -29.96
CA ASN A 24 -0.65 13.56 -29.29
C ASN A 24 -0.44 13.57 -27.77
N ALA A 25 -0.11 12.46 -27.10
CA ALA A 25 0.18 12.48 -25.67
C ALA A 25 1.56 13.08 -25.34
N LEU A 26 2.57 12.88 -26.19
CA LEU A 26 3.84 13.60 -26.10
C LEU A 26 3.69 15.09 -26.43
N ALA A 27 2.78 15.45 -27.35
CA ALA A 27 2.54 16.84 -27.74
C ALA A 27 1.49 17.59 -26.88
N LEU A 28 0.56 16.89 -26.21
CA LEU A 28 -0.56 17.48 -25.45
C LEU A 28 -0.67 17.00 -23.98
N GLY A 29 0.06 15.95 -23.57
CA GLY A 29 -0.16 15.23 -22.29
C GLY A 29 1.08 14.95 -21.43
N ALA A 30 2.27 15.39 -21.83
CA ALA A 30 3.50 15.26 -21.05
C ALA A 30 3.56 16.21 -19.84
N ASP A 31 2.61 17.14 -19.72
CA ASP A 31 2.50 18.09 -18.60
C ASP A 31 1.44 17.67 -17.57
N ASP A 32 0.65 16.61 -17.82
CA ASP A 32 -0.44 16.17 -16.95
C ASP A 32 -0.12 14.82 -16.26
N PRO A 33 -0.13 14.76 -14.91
CA PRO A 33 0.19 13.55 -14.16
C PRO A 33 -0.74 12.35 -14.45
N PHE A 34 -2.01 12.59 -14.77
CA PHE A 34 -2.99 11.54 -15.05
C PHE A 34 -2.66 10.84 -16.38
N TYR A 35 -2.48 11.62 -17.44
CA TYR A 35 -2.23 11.07 -18.77
C TYR A 35 -0.90 10.32 -18.83
N LEU A 36 0.17 10.90 -18.25
CA LEU A 36 1.47 10.25 -18.23
C LEU A 36 1.45 8.93 -17.42
N SER A 37 0.74 8.90 -16.28
CA SER A 37 0.60 7.68 -15.48
C SER A 37 -0.15 6.57 -16.20
N ARG A 38 -1.20 6.90 -16.95
CA ARG A 38 -1.93 5.90 -17.77
C ARG A 38 -1.04 5.30 -18.86
N ILE A 39 -0.17 6.10 -19.46
CA ILE A 39 0.78 5.62 -20.46
C ILE A 39 1.81 4.69 -19.82
N ILE A 40 2.33 5.07 -18.65
CA ILE A 40 3.25 4.23 -17.86
C ILE A 40 2.60 2.87 -17.53
N ILE A 41 1.34 2.86 -17.08
CA ILE A 41 0.61 1.63 -16.75
C ILE A 41 0.46 0.74 -17.98
N LYS A 42 -0.03 1.29 -19.10
CA LYS A 42 -0.15 0.54 -20.36
C LYS A 42 1.20 -0.02 -20.83
N ALA A 43 2.28 0.76 -20.68
CA ALA A 43 3.63 0.33 -21.02
C ALA A 43 4.13 -0.83 -20.14
N PHE A 44 3.69 -0.92 -18.87
CA PHE A 44 4.03 -2.05 -18.01
C PHE A 44 3.26 -3.34 -18.37
N GLU A 45 2.06 -3.21 -18.90
CA GLU A 45 1.15 -4.30 -19.30
C GLU A 45 1.49 -4.87 -20.69
N ASP A 46 2.04 -4.06 -21.59
CA ASP A 46 2.44 -4.50 -22.92
C ASP A 46 3.78 -5.23 -22.91
N ALA A 47 3.76 -6.53 -23.24
CA ALA A 47 4.94 -7.39 -23.32
C ALA A 47 5.93 -6.98 -24.43
N ASN A 48 5.52 -6.16 -25.40
CA ASN A 48 6.37 -5.68 -26.48
C ASN A 48 7.14 -4.40 -26.12
N ILE A 49 6.80 -3.75 -25.01
CA ILE A 49 7.48 -2.54 -24.58
C ILE A 49 8.76 -2.90 -23.81
N GLY A 50 9.90 -2.49 -24.37
CA GLY A 50 11.21 -2.67 -23.76
C GLY A 50 11.43 -1.79 -22.53
N ARG A 51 12.38 -2.20 -21.68
CA ARG A 51 12.76 -1.48 -20.46
C ARG A 51 13.18 -0.02 -20.72
N ASP A 52 13.87 0.24 -21.83
CA ASP A 52 14.34 1.59 -22.18
C ASP A 52 13.19 2.59 -22.32
N MET A 53 12.03 2.15 -22.84
CA MET A 53 10.86 3.02 -22.97
C MET A 53 10.24 3.31 -21.60
N ILE A 54 10.12 2.27 -20.75
CA ILE A 54 9.66 2.43 -19.37
C ILE A 54 10.57 3.42 -18.63
N ASP A 55 11.89 3.26 -18.74
CA ASP A 55 12.86 4.14 -18.09
C ASP A 55 12.73 5.60 -18.58
N ARG A 56 12.46 5.84 -19.87
CA ARG A 56 12.17 7.19 -20.39
C ARG A 56 10.89 7.79 -19.80
N LEU A 57 9.79 7.03 -19.78
CA LEU A 57 8.51 7.51 -19.24
C LEU A 57 8.60 7.82 -17.74
N LEU A 58 9.30 6.98 -16.97
CA LEU A 58 9.57 7.23 -15.55
C LEU A 58 10.46 8.47 -15.36
N GLY A 59 11.43 8.70 -16.25
CA GLY A 59 12.25 9.90 -16.27
C GLY A 59 11.42 11.18 -16.45
N MET A 60 10.52 11.19 -17.45
CA MET A 60 9.59 12.29 -17.66
C MET A 60 8.69 12.54 -16.45
N TYR A 61 8.23 11.48 -15.77
CA TYR A 61 7.42 11.62 -14.56
C TYR A 61 8.21 12.24 -13.40
N ILE A 62 9.50 11.88 -13.24
CA ILE A 62 10.38 12.54 -12.27
C ILE A 62 10.56 14.02 -12.59
N GLU A 63 10.83 14.37 -13.86
CA GLU A 63 11.00 15.77 -14.27
C GLU A 63 9.73 16.58 -13.98
N MET A 64 8.55 16.00 -14.25
CA MET A 64 7.25 16.57 -13.87
C MET A 64 7.09 16.72 -12.35
N MET A 65 7.68 15.82 -11.55
CA MET A 65 7.70 15.90 -10.08
C MET A 65 8.83 16.79 -9.52
N GLU A 66 9.78 17.29 -10.34
CA GLU A 66 10.94 18.13 -9.95
C GLU A 66 10.92 19.60 -10.48
N ASN A 67 10.17 19.93 -11.53
CA ASN A 67 9.94 21.28 -12.08
C ASN A 67 9.27 22.36 -11.15
N HIS A 68 9.93 22.76 -10.06
CA HIS A 68 9.43 23.68 -9.02
C HIS A 68 8.81 25.03 -9.48
N SER A 69 9.21 25.57 -10.64
CA SER A 69 8.82 26.91 -11.10
C SER A 69 7.38 27.06 -11.58
N ALA A 70 6.74 25.98 -12.03
CA ALA A 70 5.36 26.02 -12.54
C ALA A 70 4.29 25.72 -11.46
N TRP A 71 4.70 25.60 -10.18
CA TRP A 71 3.98 24.76 -9.21
C TRP A 71 3.37 25.45 -8.01
N ALA A 72 3.50 26.77 -7.90
CA ALA A 72 2.94 27.51 -6.77
C ALA A 72 1.39 27.61 -6.82
N SER A 73 0.76 27.31 -7.96
CA SER A 73 -0.67 27.57 -8.19
C SER A 73 -1.58 26.34 -8.35
N GLU A 74 -1.09 25.13 -8.66
CA GLU A 74 -1.94 24.10 -9.30
C GLU A 74 -2.08 22.71 -8.63
N ASN A 75 -1.64 22.47 -7.39
CA ASN A 75 -1.78 21.15 -6.74
C ASN A 75 -1.21 19.95 -7.55
N ARG A 76 -0.44 20.17 -8.63
CA ARG A 76 0.05 19.11 -9.54
C ARG A 76 0.93 18.09 -8.85
N PHE A 77 1.82 18.51 -7.96
CA PHE A 77 2.64 17.58 -7.17
C PHE A 77 1.76 16.58 -6.40
N ARG A 78 0.67 17.04 -5.77
CA ARG A 78 -0.30 16.15 -5.10
C ARG A 78 -0.94 15.16 -6.08
N TYR A 79 -1.31 15.60 -7.29
CA TYR A 79 -1.80 14.69 -8.32
C TYR A 79 -0.73 13.68 -8.75
N CYS A 80 0.54 14.08 -8.84
CA CYS A 80 1.63 13.14 -9.08
C CYS A 80 1.72 12.09 -7.97
N LEU A 81 1.49 12.45 -6.71
CA LEU A 81 1.48 11.49 -5.60
C LEU A 81 0.35 10.47 -5.76
N ILE A 82 -0.87 10.95 -6.02
CA ILE A 82 -2.06 10.11 -6.21
C ILE A 82 -1.83 9.13 -7.36
N TRP A 83 -1.39 9.63 -8.52
CA TRP A 83 -1.18 8.78 -9.68
C TRP A 83 0.04 7.87 -9.60
N PHE A 84 1.06 8.27 -8.83
CA PHE A 84 2.19 7.40 -8.53
C PHE A 84 1.75 6.13 -7.78
N ASP A 85 0.79 6.21 -6.84
CA ASP A 85 0.30 5.02 -6.13
C ASP A 85 -0.19 3.95 -7.10
N HIS A 86 -0.90 4.35 -8.17
CA HIS A 86 -1.46 3.44 -9.17
C HIS A 86 -0.40 2.64 -9.95
N PHE A 87 0.74 3.22 -10.29
CA PHE A 87 1.78 2.50 -11.05
C PHE A 87 2.96 2.02 -10.21
N SER A 88 3.11 2.52 -8.99
CA SER A 88 4.18 2.10 -8.06
C SER A 88 4.16 0.59 -7.82
N TYR A 89 2.98 -0.04 -7.86
CA TYR A 89 2.81 -1.48 -7.78
C TYR A 89 3.63 -2.24 -8.84
N TYR A 90 3.62 -1.78 -10.10
CA TYR A 90 4.40 -2.40 -11.18
C TYR A 90 5.91 -2.27 -10.93
N LEU A 91 6.36 -1.13 -10.40
CA LEU A 91 7.76 -0.94 -10.02
C LEU A 91 8.18 -1.93 -8.92
N TRP A 92 7.32 -2.14 -7.91
CA TRP A 92 7.55 -3.12 -6.85
C TRP A 92 7.57 -4.56 -7.37
N GLN A 93 6.60 -4.92 -8.22
CA GLN A 93 6.53 -6.26 -8.84
C GLN A 93 7.75 -6.56 -9.70
N LYS A 94 8.14 -5.62 -10.59
CA LYS A 94 9.27 -5.76 -11.52
C LYS A 94 10.63 -5.46 -10.87
N ARG A 95 10.67 -5.17 -9.56
CA ARG A 95 11.90 -4.91 -8.78
C ARG A 95 12.75 -3.77 -9.34
N MET A 96 12.10 -2.71 -9.82
CA MET A 96 12.77 -1.50 -10.32
C MET A 96 13.21 -0.60 -9.17
N MET A 97 14.11 -1.10 -8.31
CA MET A 97 14.47 -0.49 -7.03
C MET A 97 15.12 0.89 -7.16
N GLU A 98 15.89 1.13 -8.22
CA GLU A 98 16.48 2.44 -8.49
C GLU A 98 15.41 3.52 -8.68
N TRP A 99 14.40 3.23 -9.49
CA TRP A 99 13.26 4.13 -9.70
C TRP A 99 12.46 4.33 -8.43
N LEU A 100 12.14 3.26 -7.70
CA LEU A 100 11.44 3.37 -6.42
C LEU A 100 12.20 4.28 -5.45
N ARG A 101 13.52 4.12 -5.31
CA ARG A 101 14.34 5.00 -4.46
C ARG A 101 14.28 6.45 -4.92
N ARG A 102 14.39 6.72 -6.23
CA ARG A 102 14.32 8.08 -6.78
C ARG A 102 12.96 8.72 -6.49
N PHE A 103 11.86 8.06 -6.85
CA PHE A 103 10.51 8.57 -6.59
C PHE A 103 10.26 8.81 -5.11
N TYR A 104 10.49 7.81 -4.25
CA TYR A 104 10.23 7.95 -2.83
C TYR A 104 11.07 9.06 -2.17
N ARG A 105 12.32 9.26 -2.60
CA ARG A 105 13.14 10.38 -2.11
C ARG A 105 12.50 11.72 -2.46
N ILE A 106 12.06 11.90 -3.69
CA ILE A 106 11.38 13.13 -4.12
C ILE A 106 10.08 13.32 -3.32
N ILE A 107 9.24 12.28 -3.25
CA ILE A 107 7.96 12.28 -2.54
C ILE A 107 8.13 12.70 -1.08
N ILE A 108 9.05 12.05 -0.37
CA ILE A 108 9.24 12.25 1.07
C ILE A 108 9.90 13.59 1.35
N LEU A 109 10.97 13.93 0.62
CA LEU A 109 11.73 15.16 0.91
C LEU A 109 10.97 16.41 0.49
N LEU A 110 10.26 16.39 -0.64
CA LEU A 110 9.52 17.56 -1.12
C LEU A 110 8.09 17.63 -0.58
N GLY A 111 7.45 16.49 -0.35
CA GLY A 111 6.03 16.45 -0.01
C GLY A 111 5.73 16.69 1.48
N LEU A 112 6.67 16.38 2.38
CA LEU A 112 6.45 16.58 3.83
C LEU A 112 6.49 18.05 4.26
N GLU A 113 7.01 18.94 3.42
CA GLU A 113 7.05 20.39 3.69
C GLU A 113 5.84 21.13 3.10
N LYS A 114 4.92 20.41 2.44
CA LYS A 114 3.72 20.96 1.79
C LYS A 114 2.51 21.02 2.73
N ASP A 115 1.37 21.45 2.20
CA ASP A 115 0.09 21.51 2.91
C ASP A 115 -0.37 20.13 3.44
N GLU A 116 -1.34 20.13 4.36
CA GLU A 116 -1.83 18.89 4.99
C GLU A 116 -2.39 17.86 3.99
N SER A 117 -3.03 18.31 2.90
CA SER A 117 -3.59 17.40 1.90
C SER A 117 -2.46 16.64 1.19
N THR A 118 -1.41 17.36 0.78
CA THR A 118 -0.23 16.74 0.18
C THR A 118 0.50 15.83 1.17
N ARG A 119 0.64 16.25 2.44
CA ARG A 119 1.24 15.42 3.50
C ARG A 119 0.45 14.12 3.74
N ARG A 120 -0.88 14.15 3.60
CA ARG A 120 -1.73 12.95 3.67
C ARG A 120 -1.39 11.94 2.58
N GLU A 121 -1.24 12.38 1.33
CA GLU A 121 -0.84 11.52 0.22
C GLU A 121 0.57 10.93 0.43
N VAL A 122 1.51 11.74 0.95
CA VAL A 122 2.85 11.24 1.31
C VAL A 122 2.76 10.16 2.39
N ARG A 123 1.95 10.37 3.43
CA ARG A 123 1.75 9.37 4.50
C ARG A 123 1.15 8.07 3.95
N HIS A 124 0.17 8.17 3.04
CA HIS A 124 -0.38 7.01 2.33
C HIS A 124 0.72 6.25 1.58
N LEU A 125 1.55 6.94 0.81
CA LEU A 125 2.66 6.30 0.07
C LEU A 125 3.72 5.68 1.00
N ILE A 126 3.98 6.27 2.17
CA ILE A 126 4.84 5.68 3.21
C ILE A 126 4.21 4.40 3.77
N TYR A 127 2.91 4.39 4.01
CA TYR A 127 2.18 3.19 4.40
C TYR A 127 2.31 2.09 3.32
N ARG A 128 2.08 2.42 2.05
CA ARG A 128 2.27 1.49 0.92
C ARG A 128 3.70 0.96 0.82
N PHE A 129 4.70 1.80 1.07
CA PHE A 129 6.10 1.36 1.17
C PHE A 129 6.26 0.27 2.22
N THR A 130 5.66 0.43 3.41
CA THR A 130 5.77 -0.58 4.47
C THR A 130 5.12 -1.92 4.14
N GLU A 131 4.08 -1.92 3.30
CA GLU A 131 3.41 -3.14 2.81
C GLU A 131 4.21 -3.88 1.73
N LEU A 132 4.88 -3.13 0.84
CA LEU A 132 5.49 -3.68 -0.38
C LEU A 132 6.99 -3.95 -0.23
N ALA A 133 7.72 -3.07 0.46
CA ALA A 133 9.16 -3.18 0.64
C ALA A 133 9.55 -4.47 1.38
N ARG A 134 10.67 -5.09 0.98
CA ARG A 134 11.25 -6.24 1.68
C ARG A 134 11.77 -5.82 3.04
N TRP A 135 11.82 -6.75 4.00
CA TRP A 135 12.40 -6.49 5.32
C TRP A 135 13.74 -5.76 5.29
N ASN A 136 14.62 -6.27 4.42
CA ASN A 136 16.00 -5.83 4.30
C ASN A 136 16.19 -4.54 3.50
N ASP A 137 15.15 -4.03 2.82
CA ASP A 137 15.22 -2.74 2.15
C ASP A 137 15.48 -1.65 3.22
N ASN A 138 16.47 -0.80 2.96
CA ASN A 138 16.89 0.24 3.89
C ASN A 138 16.02 1.49 3.71
N PRO A 139 15.17 1.88 4.67
CA PRO A 139 14.28 3.03 4.52
C PRO A 139 15.00 4.34 4.18
N LYS A 140 16.26 4.49 4.62
CA LYS A 140 17.07 5.68 4.33
C LYS A 140 17.34 5.88 2.83
N GLU A 141 17.43 4.79 2.06
CA GLU A 141 17.63 4.86 0.60
C GLU A 141 16.42 5.45 -0.13
N PHE A 142 15.25 5.44 0.52
CA PHE A 142 13.99 5.98 0.03
C PHE A 142 13.70 7.37 0.61
N GLY A 143 14.63 7.97 1.36
CA GLY A 143 14.43 9.30 1.97
C GLY A 143 13.79 9.28 3.36
N LEU A 144 13.49 8.12 3.94
CA LEU A 144 12.98 8.00 5.31
C LEU A 144 14.12 8.14 6.34
N LEU A 145 14.63 9.37 6.47
CA LEU A 145 15.71 9.73 7.37
C LEU A 145 15.25 9.76 8.84
N PRO A 146 16.16 9.59 9.83
CA PRO A 146 15.80 9.56 11.25
C PRO A 146 14.97 10.78 11.73
N GLY A 147 15.27 11.98 11.24
CA GLY A 147 14.51 13.19 11.57
C GLY A 147 13.06 13.13 11.10
N ILE A 148 12.82 12.58 9.92
CA ILE A 148 11.47 12.38 9.35
C ILE A 148 10.71 11.31 10.14
N LEU A 149 11.35 10.20 10.47
CA LEU A 149 10.75 9.14 11.28
C LEU A 149 10.29 9.65 12.66
N ASN A 150 11.04 10.58 13.26
CA ASN A 150 10.64 11.22 14.52
C ASN A 150 9.40 12.10 14.37
N GLY A 151 9.26 12.81 13.25
CA GLY A 151 8.05 13.57 12.93
C GLY A 151 6.83 12.65 12.76
N LEU A 152 6.99 11.59 11.97
CA LEU A 152 5.92 10.61 11.68
C LEU A 152 5.38 9.90 12.93
N ARG A 153 6.18 9.75 14.00
CA ARG A 153 5.72 9.17 15.28
C ARG A 153 4.56 9.95 15.92
N ARG A 154 4.43 11.25 15.64
CA ARG A 154 3.31 12.07 16.13
C ARG A 154 2.05 11.86 15.30
N ASP A 155 2.22 11.57 14.02
CA ASP A 155 1.14 11.50 13.04
C ASP A 155 0.50 10.11 12.96
N TYR A 156 1.27 9.04 13.18
CA TYR A 156 0.77 7.66 13.15
C TYR A 156 0.32 7.16 14.53
N ARG A 157 -0.21 8.04 15.40
CA ARG A 157 -0.87 7.66 16.65
C ARG A 157 -2.19 6.92 16.30
N GLY A 158 -2.10 5.66 15.90
CA GLY A 158 -3.20 4.83 15.42
C GLY A 158 -2.78 3.81 14.35
N ASN A 159 -1.75 4.11 13.57
CA ASN A 159 -1.14 3.17 12.60
C ASN A 159 0.09 2.50 13.23
N ASP A 160 -0.19 1.68 14.24
CA ASP A 160 0.78 1.15 15.20
C ASP A 160 1.99 0.42 14.59
N TYR A 161 1.92 -0.05 13.35
CA TYR A 161 2.97 -0.91 12.77
C TYR A 161 3.93 -0.19 11.80
N VAL A 162 3.60 1.00 11.29
CA VAL A 162 4.47 1.73 10.33
C VAL A 162 5.78 2.10 11.00
N ILE A 163 5.73 2.68 12.20
CA ILE A 163 6.94 3.09 12.93
C ILE A 163 7.81 1.88 13.28
N PRO A 164 7.32 0.83 13.97
CA PRO A 164 8.13 -0.35 14.26
C PRO A 164 8.76 -1.00 13.02
N ARG A 165 8.04 -1.00 11.89
CA ARG A 165 8.54 -1.50 10.60
C ARG A 165 9.71 -0.66 10.07
N LEU A 166 9.57 0.67 10.09
CA LEU A 166 10.56 1.59 9.55
C LEU A 166 11.79 1.72 10.47
N THR A 167 11.62 1.59 11.78
CA THR A 167 12.72 1.66 12.74
C THR A 167 13.39 0.31 12.99
N ARG A 168 12.91 -0.78 12.37
CA ARG A 168 13.39 -2.16 12.59
C ARG A 168 13.44 -2.50 14.08
N THR A 169 12.33 -2.24 14.77
CA THR A 169 12.22 -2.53 16.22
C THR A 169 12.26 -4.02 16.51
N PHE A 170 11.81 -4.84 15.55
CA PHE A 170 11.81 -6.30 15.64
C PHE A 170 13.04 -6.90 14.97
N SER A 171 13.37 -8.12 15.35
CA SER A 171 14.55 -8.85 14.83
C SER A 171 14.29 -9.43 13.44
N SER A 172 13.02 -9.68 13.10
CA SER A 172 12.61 -10.23 11.79
C SER A 172 11.27 -9.66 11.32
N GLU A 173 11.00 -9.81 10.02
CA GLU A 173 9.69 -9.47 9.44
C GLU A 173 8.58 -10.35 10.03
N GLU A 174 8.87 -11.63 10.26
CA GLU A 174 7.93 -12.54 10.89
C GLU A 174 7.53 -12.07 12.30
N GLU A 175 8.50 -11.67 13.13
CA GLU A 175 8.22 -11.17 14.48
C GLU A 175 7.32 -9.93 14.45
N LEU A 176 7.59 -8.99 13.53
CA LEU A 176 6.72 -7.84 13.30
C LEU A 176 5.31 -8.26 12.86
N LEU A 177 5.19 -9.20 11.91
CA LEU A 177 3.90 -9.62 11.37
C LEU A 177 3.06 -10.35 12.43
N LEU A 178 3.68 -11.21 13.25
CA LEU A 178 3.01 -11.88 14.37
C LEU A 178 2.58 -10.86 15.45
N TRP A 179 3.42 -9.86 15.72
CA TRP A 179 3.03 -8.74 16.60
C TRP A 179 1.86 -7.93 16.03
N LYS A 180 1.85 -7.68 14.70
CA LYS A 180 0.75 -7.01 13.99
C LYS A 180 -0.53 -7.85 14.05
N LEU A 181 -0.45 -9.17 13.90
CA LEU A 181 -1.58 -10.10 14.10
C LEU A 181 -2.17 -9.99 15.50
N GLY A 182 -1.32 -9.81 16.52
CA GLY A 182 -1.73 -9.53 17.90
C GLY A 182 -2.63 -8.31 18.08
N ARG A 183 -2.74 -7.44 17.07
CA ARG A 183 -3.42 -6.13 17.11
C ARG A 183 -4.47 -5.94 16.02
N VAL A 184 -4.89 -7.00 15.32
CA VAL A 184 -5.88 -6.91 14.22
C VAL A 184 -7.27 -6.44 14.65
N SER A 185 -7.53 -6.39 15.96
CA SER A 185 -8.75 -5.81 16.54
C SER A 185 -8.63 -4.32 16.86
N ALA A 186 -7.41 -3.76 16.89
CA ALA A 186 -7.14 -2.37 17.28
C ALA A 186 -6.82 -1.46 16.09
N ILE A 187 -6.66 -2.04 14.89
CA ILE A 187 -6.30 -1.28 13.70
C ILE A 187 -7.60 -0.94 12.97
N SER A 188 -7.93 0.35 12.96
CA SER A 188 -9.02 0.89 12.14
C SER A 188 -8.65 0.69 10.67
N ASP A 189 -9.42 -0.11 9.94
CA ASP A 189 -9.33 -0.10 8.48
C ASP A 189 -9.71 1.32 8.00
N PHE A 190 -8.82 1.94 7.22
CA PHE A 190 -8.96 3.34 6.78
C PHE A 190 -10.23 3.59 5.95
N ASP A 191 -10.92 2.53 5.52
CA ASP A 191 -12.09 2.51 4.63
C ASP A 191 -13.40 2.03 5.29
N SER A 192 -13.42 1.72 6.59
CA SER A 192 -14.64 1.19 7.20
C SER A 192 -15.52 2.29 7.82
N ASP A 193 -16.52 2.75 7.07
CA ASP A 193 -17.64 3.59 7.55
C ASP A 193 -18.59 2.85 8.54
N ALA A 194 -18.26 1.61 8.92
CA ALA A 194 -19.06 0.78 9.81
C ALA A 194 -18.53 0.82 11.25
N GLN A 195 -19.45 0.81 12.21
CA GLN A 195 -19.23 0.74 13.67
C GLN A 195 -18.54 -0.56 14.15
N GLU A 196 -17.55 -1.08 13.43
CA GLU A 196 -16.72 -2.25 13.79
C GLU A 196 -15.39 -1.87 14.46
N GLU A 197 -15.23 -0.62 14.91
CA GLU A 197 -14.08 -0.22 15.72
C GLU A 197 -13.90 -1.18 16.91
N GLY A 198 -12.79 -1.92 16.93
CA GLY A 198 -12.45 -2.85 18.01
C GLY A 198 -12.64 -4.34 17.68
N LEU A 199 -13.24 -4.72 16.54
CA LEU A 199 -13.41 -6.12 16.13
C LEU A 199 -12.29 -6.58 15.19
N VAL A 200 -12.02 -7.89 15.18
CA VAL A 200 -11.05 -8.49 14.25
C VAL A 200 -11.47 -8.29 12.78
N SER A 201 -10.61 -7.66 11.98
CA SER A 201 -10.74 -7.59 10.52
C SER A 201 -10.13 -8.83 9.86
N LEU A 202 -10.97 -9.68 9.24
CA LEU A 202 -10.51 -10.90 8.57
C LEU A 202 -9.79 -10.61 7.25
N ASP A 203 -10.09 -9.49 6.60
CA ASP A 203 -9.39 -9.07 5.39
C ASP A 203 -7.97 -8.61 5.73
N MET A 204 -7.82 -7.88 6.84
CA MET A 204 -6.49 -7.55 7.38
C MET A 204 -5.70 -8.80 7.76
N VAL A 205 -6.34 -9.79 8.41
CA VAL A 205 -5.73 -11.10 8.71
C VAL A 205 -5.25 -11.76 7.43
N SER A 206 -6.05 -11.76 6.36
CA SER A 206 -5.70 -12.33 5.07
C SER A 206 -4.43 -11.69 4.48
N VAL A 207 -4.36 -10.35 4.48
CA VAL A 207 -3.19 -9.60 3.98
C VAL A 207 -1.93 -9.96 4.77
N ILE A 208 -2.03 -10.06 6.10
CA ILE A 208 -0.88 -10.42 6.93
C ILE A 208 -0.48 -11.89 6.70
N PHE A 209 -1.44 -12.81 6.59
CA PHE A 209 -1.18 -14.22 6.28
C PHE A 209 -0.47 -14.39 4.94
N ASP A 210 -0.90 -13.68 3.90
CA ASP A 210 -0.22 -13.70 2.60
C ASP A 210 1.22 -13.22 2.72
N ARG A 211 1.47 -12.20 3.55
CA ARG A 211 2.83 -11.72 3.79
C ARG A 211 3.69 -12.75 4.53
N ILE A 212 3.14 -13.41 5.56
CA ILE A 212 3.82 -14.48 6.29
C ILE A 212 4.15 -15.65 5.35
N ARG A 213 3.21 -16.08 4.50
CA ARG A 213 3.45 -17.12 3.48
C ARG A 213 4.59 -16.74 2.53
N ARG A 214 4.60 -15.49 2.03
CA ARG A 214 5.65 -15.00 1.11
C ARG A 214 7.06 -15.01 1.72
N ILE A 215 7.16 -14.90 3.05
CA ILE A 215 8.44 -14.97 3.76
C ILE A 215 8.73 -16.36 4.34
N ASN A 216 7.91 -17.38 4.02
CA ASN A 216 7.97 -18.73 4.58
C ASN A 216 7.93 -18.76 6.13
N GLY A 217 7.13 -17.88 6.73
CA GLY A 217 6.95 -17.84 8.18
C GLY A 217 5.99 -18.92 8.70
N ASP A 218 5.90 -19.05 10.02
CA ASP A 218 5.08 -20.05 10.70
C ASP A 218 3.58 -19.69 10.63
N MET A 219 2.92 -20.29 9.65
CA MET A 219 1.48 -20.15 9.45
C MET A 219 0.63 -20.78 10.56
N ASN A 220 1.13 -21.80 11.25
CA ASN A 220 0.37 -22.43 12.35
C ASN A 220 0.34 -21.49 13.54
N ARG A 221 1.49 -20.93 13.91
CA ARG A 221 1.56 -19.90 14.95
C ARG A 221 0.72 -18.66 14.61
N ALA A 222 0.77 -18.21 13.36
CA ALA A 222 -0.05 -17.09 12.90
C ALA A 222 -1.56 -17.37 13.06
N ARG A 223 -1.98 -18.60 12.73
CA ARG A 223 -3.38 -19.03 12.90
C ARG A 223 -3.79 -19.07 14.37
N ASP A 224 -2.95 -19.67 15.22
CA ASP A 224 -3.22 -19.80 16.65
C ASP A 224 -3.40 -18.43 17.33
N ILE A 225 -2.60 -17.43 16.96
CA ILE A 225 -2.73 -16.05 17.47
C ILE A 225 -4.11 -15.48 17.12
N VAL A 226 -4.52 -15.55 15.86
CA VAL A 226 -5.80 -14.96 15.42
C VAL A 226 -6.98 -15.67 16.08
N GLU A 227 -6.96 -16.99 16.11
CA GLU A 227 -8.02 -17.76 16.76
C GLU A 227 -8.11 -17.46 18.26
N ALA A 228 -6.98 -17.31 18.95
CA ALA A 228 -6.95 -16.93 20.35
C ALA A 228 -7.56 -15.55 20.60
N ILE A 229 -7.30 -14.57 19.74
CA ILE A 229 -7.88 -13.21 19.84
C ILE A 229 -9.39 -13.25 19.65
N ILE A 230 -9.87 -13.90 18.58
CA ILE A 230 -11.31 -14.02 18.28
C ILE A 230 -12.03 -14.71 19.46
N LYS A 231 -11.46 -15.80 20.00
CA LYS A 231 -12.01 -16.51 21.16
C LYS A 231 -12.00 -15.64 22.44
N SER A 232 -10.93 -14.89 22.69
CA SER A 232 -10.85 -14.00 23.84
C SER A 232 -11.96 -12.94 23.80
N GLN A 233 -12.11 -12.25 22.66
CA GLN A 233 -13.14 -11.24 22.48
C GLN A 233 -14.55 -11.84 22.59
N LEU A 234 -14.79 -13.01 22.00
CA LEU A 234 -16.08 -13.72 22.15
C LEU A 234 -16.40 -14.00 23.62
N ASN A 235 -15.43 -14.49 24.38
CA ASN A 235 -15.60 -14.77 25.80
C ASN A 235 -15.86 -13.49 26.62
N GLU A 236 -15.09 -12.42 26.36
CA GLU A 236 -15.26 -11.12 27.02
C GLU A 236 -16.68 -10.56 26.80
N TRP A 237 -17.17 -10.54 25.56
CA TRP A 237 -18.51 -10.03 25.26
C TRP A 237 -19.62 -10.92 25.83
N THR A 238 -19.40 -12.24 25.92
CA THR A 238 -20.34 -13.15 26.56
C THR A 238 -20.43 -12.88 28.08
N ILE A 239 -19.30 -12.62 28.73
CA ILE A 239 -19.25 -12.24 30.14
C ILE A 239 -19.93 -10.88 30.36
N VAL A 240 -19.68 -9.90 29.49
CA VAL A 240 -20.34 -8.57 29.55
C VAL A 240 -21.86 -8.73 29.44
N ALA A 241 -22.34 -9.57 28.52
CA ALA A 241 -23.77 -9.86 28.39
C ALA A 241 -24.37 -10.43 29.69
N GLY A 242 -23.70 -11.41 30.31
CA GLY A 242 -24.15 -12.03 31.55
C GLY A 242 -24.11 -11.12 32.78
N ARG A 243 -23.32 -10.04 32.74
CA ARG A 243 -23.15 -9.08 33.85
C ARG A 243 -23.85 -7.75 33.63
N ALA A 244 -24.52 -7.56 32.50
CA ALA A 244 -25.17 -6.31 32.15
C ALA A 244 -26.32 -5.99 33.12
N ARG A 245 -26.31 -4.76 33.65
CA ARG A 245 -27.32 -4.29 34.63
C ARG A 245 -28.66 -3.87 33.99
N ASN A 246 -28.71 -3.78 32.67
CA ASN A 246 -29.93 -3.44 31.92
C ASN A 246 -30.03 -4.24 30.62
N GLN A 247 -31.26 -4.42 30.15
CA GLN A 247 -31.58 -5.24 28.99
C GLN A 247 -30.94 -4.72 27.70
N LYS A 248 -30.82 -3.40 27.54
CA LYS A 248 -30.23 -2.78 26.35
C LYS A 248 -28.74 -3.15 26.21
N GLY A 249 -27.98 -3.04 27.29
CA GLY A 249 -26.56 -3.43 27.33
C GLY A 249 -26.35 -4.93 27.15
N ALA A 250 -27.20 -5.75 27.77
CA ALA A 250 -27.18 -7.20 27.61
C ALA A 250 -27.38 -7.60 26.14
N MET A 251 -28.41 -7.05 25.48
CA MET A 251 -28.67 -7.32 24.06
C MET A 251 -27.56 -6.83 23.15
N GLN A 252 -26.95 -5.68 23.44
CA GLN A 252 -25.85 -5.16 22.65
C GLN A 252 -24.62 -6.09 22.74
N ALA A 253 -24.24 -6.53 23.93
CA ALA A 253 -23.14 -7.47 24.12
C ALA A 253 -23.41 -8.85 23.49
N LEU A 254 -24.65 -9.34 23.55
CA LEU A 254 -25.05 -10.56 22.84
C LEU A 254 -24.92 -10.43 21.32
N ARG A 255 -25.33 -9.29 20.74
CA ARG A 255 -25.17 -9.04 19.29
C ARG A 255 -23.70 -9.08 18.88
N VAL A 256 -22.81 -8.43 19.65
CA VAL A 256 -21.37 -8.46 19.37
C VAL A 256 -20.82 -9.89 19.51
N SER A 257 -21.25 -10.63 20.53
CA SER A 257 -20.85 -12.04 20.70
C SER A 257 -21.28 -12.91 19.51
N MET A 258 -22.49 -12.73 19.00
CA MET A 258 -22.96 -13.44 17.79
C MET A 258 -22.14 -13.09 16.55
N VAL A 259 -21.79 -11.81 16.37
CA VAL A 259 -20.90 -11.39 15.28
C VAL A 259 -19.52 -12.05 15.41
N MET A 260 -18.95 -12.10 16.61
CA MET A 260 -17.66 -12.74 16.85
C MET A 260 -17.69 -14.26 16.66
N ALA A 261 -18.78 -14.92 17.04
CA ALA A 261 -18.97 -16.35 16.78
C ALA A 261 -19.01 -16.63 15.26
N LYS A 262 -19.76 -15.81 14.50
CA LYS A 262 -19.78 -15.89 13.03
C LYS A 262 -18.39 -15.63 12.43
N LYS A 263 -17.66 -14.62 12.92
CA LYS A 263 -16.28 -14.35 12.47
C LYS A 263 -15.34 -15.53 12.79
N LEU A 264 -15.54 -16.24 13.91
CA LEU A 264 -14.75 -17.44 14.22
C LEU A 264 -15.01 -18.59 13.24
N GLU A 265 -16.27 -18.82 12.89
CA GLU A 265 -16.65 -19.83 11.89
C GLU A 265 -16.08 -19.48 10.51
N GLU A 266 -16.22 -18.21 10.10
CA GLU A 266 -15.67 -17.70 8.86
C GLU A 266 -14.15 -17.79 8.83
N TYR A 267 -13.47 -17.42 9.91
CA TYR A 267 -12.03 -17.56 10.06
C TYR A 267 -11.59 -19.03 9.87
N ARG A 268 -12.27 -19.97 10.51
CA ARG A 268 -11.96 -21.40 10.39
C ARG A 268 -12.16 -21.89 8.96
N SER A 269 -13.29 -21.53 8.34
CA SER A 269 -13.60 -21.88 6.96
C SER A 269 -12.57 -21.34 5.96
N ARG A 270 -12.13 -20.09 6.14
CA ARG A 270 -11.17 -19.43 5.24
C ARG A 270 -9.71 -19.88 5.43
N PHE A 271 -9.31 -20.22 6.66
CA PHE A 271 -7.88 -20.29 6.99
C PHE A 271 -7.42 -21.60 7.67
N ARG A 272 -8.33 -22.47 8.11
CA ARG A 272 -8.00 -23.84 8.55
C ARG A 272 -8.41 -24.84 7.46
N GLU A 273 -7.41 -25.27 6.70
CA GLU A 273 -7.41 -26.58 6.04
C GLU A 273 -6.73 -27.58 6.97
#